data_AF-A0AA37I745-F1
#
_entry.id   AF-A0AA37I745-F1
#
_cell.length_a   1.000
_cell.length_b   1.000
_cell.length_c   1.000
_cell.angle_alpha   90.00
_cell.angle_beta   90.00
_cell.angle_gamma   90.00
#
_symmetry.space_group_name_H-M   'P 1'
#
loop_
_entity.id
_entity.type
_entity.pdbx_description
1 polymer ?
#
loop_
_entity_poly.entity_id
_entity_poly.type
_entity_poly.pdbx_seq_one_letter_code
_entity_poly.pdbx_strand_id
1 'polypeptide(L)'
;MMNDDPLWLLQTAFAALADLAFACALGALLLNGWLSREQAFAAVSPARHGWRRAARGGPIAAIVLILCSFVSLWLQSAAMSGAPIPQAGASLWLVATGTHAGIGWSVALVGSVLLLLAASGASLSMLRIGTAALAALIVAAGKSAIGHAADAGAFSLAEGVQTLHLLATAAWGGIVIAGAFVLPALDTSVARAVLIRTVARMSKAASIAVALVVLTGVFNGWRGVGGSLAALTASVWGHVLIVKLALVAAALAFGALNRWSALPRLQRSASTMDAHTVINVMRIEAVMMAGVFVAAAVLSHSVPGSALAG
;
A
#
# COMPACT_ATOMS: atom_id res chain seq x y z
N MET A 1 -0.29 -27.86 3.86
CA MET A 1 1.15 -27.81 3.53
C MET A 1 1.42 -26.40 2.99
N MET A 2 2.32 -25.63 3.60
CA MET A 2 2.84 -24.45 2.90
C MET A 2 3.58 -24.98 1.67
N ASN A 3 3.32 -24.44 0.49
CA ASN A 3 4.06 -24.83 -0.71
C ASN A 3 5.52 -24.38 -0.48
N ASP A 4 6.44 -25.33 -0.29
CA ASP A 4 7.88 -25.08 -0.25
C ASP A 4 8.44 -24.78 -1.65
N ASP A 5 7.58 -24.39 -2.60
CA ASP A 5 7.95 -24.00 -3.95
C ASP A 5 8.71 -22.66 -3.91
N PRO A 6 10.01 -22.64 -4.26
CA PRO A 6 10.80 -21.41 -4.28
C PRO A 6 10.19 -20.32 -5.18
N LEU A 7 9.47 -20.71 -6.24
CA LEU A 7 8.82 -19.77 -7.14
C LEU A 7 7.65 -19.05 -6.46
N TRP A 8 6.82 -19.80 -5.73
CA TRP A 8 5.69 -19.26 -4.96
C TRP A 8 6.17 -18.27 -3.89
N LEU A 9 7.25 -18.61 -3.18
CA LEU A 9 7.88 -17.71 -2.19
C LEU A 9 8.37 -16.42 -2.83
N LEU A 10 9.03 -16.51 -3.99
CA LEU A 10 9.50 -15.34 -4.74
C LEU A 10 8.34 -14.46 -5.21
N GLN A 11 7.31 -15.05 -5.82
CA GLN A 11 6.12 -14.31 -6.28
C GLN A 11 5.45 -13.56 -5.13
N THR A 12 5.26 -14.25 -4.00
CA THR A 12 4.65 -13.68 -2.81
C THR A 12 5.50 -12.54 -2.22
N ALA A 13 6.82 -12.72 -2.14
CA ALA A 13 7.74 -11.72 -1.60
C ALA A 13 7.75 -10.45 -2.48
N PHE A 14 7.88 -10.59 -3.80
CA PHE A 14 7.87 -9.46 -4.72
C PHE A 14 6.50 -8.77 -4.80
N ALA A 15 5.39 -9.51 -4.67
CA ALA A 15 4.07 -8.93 -4.55
C ALA A 15 3.92 -8.07 -3.28
N ALA A 16 4.39 -8.58 -2.13
CA ALA A 16 4.40 -7.83 -0.87
C ALA A 16 5.25 -6.56 -0.97
N LEU A 17 6.44 -6.66 -1.55
CA LEU A 17 7.32 -5.51 -1.79
C LEU A 17 6.67 -4.49 -2.74
N ALA A 18 5.99 -4.95 -3.80
CA ALA A 18 5.25 -4.08 -4.70
C ALA A 18 4.10 -3.35 -3.98
N ASP A 19 3.31 -4.05 -3.16
CA ASP A 19 2.25 -3.43 -2.36
C ASP A 19 2.79 -2.38 -1.39
N LEU A 20 3.88 -2.71 -0.69
CA LEU A 20 4.53 -1.79 0.24
C LEU A 20 5.11 -0.57 -0.49
N ALA A 21 5.74 -0.78 -1.64
CA ALA A 21 6.29 0.28 -2.47
C ALA A 21 5.20 1.20 -3.04
N PHE A 22 4.07 0.63 -3.49
CA PHE A 22 2.91 1.39 -3.94
C PHE A 22 2.33 2.26 -2.83
N ALA A 23 2.12 1.68 -1.65
CA ALA A 23 1.67 2.42 -0.47
C ALA A 23 2.66 3.53 -0.10
N CYS A 24 3.96 3.24 -0.04
CA CYS A 24 5.00 4.23 0.28
C CYS A 24 5.04 5.38 -0.73
N ALA A 25 4.92 5.10 -2.03
CA ALA A 25 4.90 6.12 -3.08
C ALA A 25 3.70 7.06 -2.92
N LEU A 26 2.50 6.51 -2.69
CA LEU A 26 1.28 7.29 -2.50
C LEU A 26 1.32 8.11 -1.19
N GLY A 27 1.76 7.49 -0.09
CA GLY A 27 1.93 8.16 1.19
C GLY A 27 2.93 9.31 1.15
N ALA A 28 4.07 9.10 0.50
CA ALA A 28 5.09 10.13 0.31
C ALA A 28 4.57 11.29 -0.55
N LEU A 29 3.79 11.01 -1.60
CA LEU A 29 3.13 12.04 -2.43
C LEU A 29 2.13 12.88 -1.63
N LEU A 30 1.30 12.25 -0.80
CA LEU A 30 0.33 12.94 0.07
C LEU A 30 1.04 13.83 1.10
N LEU A 31 2.06 13.30 1.77
CA LEU A 31 2.88 14.07 2.72
C LEU A 31 3.63 15.22 2.03
N ASN A 32 4.20 14.99 0.85
CA ASN A 32 4.82 16.04 0.05
C ASN A 32 3.82 17.15 -0.28
N GLY A 33 2.59 16.79 -0.67
CA GLY A 33 1.52 17.75 -0.95
C GLY A 33 1.14 18.59 0.28
N TRP A 34 0.95 17.96 1.43
CA TRP A 34 0.62 18.68 2.66
C TRP A 34 1.76 19.57 3.14
N LEU A 35 3.00 19.13 3.07
CA LEU A 35 4.17 19.92 3.47
C LEU A 35 4.44 21.05 2.48
N SER A 36 4.22 20.83 1.18
CA SER A 36 4.33 21.89 0.17
C SER A 36 3.32 23.02 0.40
N ARG A 37 2.09 22.70 0.85
CA ARG A 37 1.08 23.71 1.25
C ARG A 37 1.50 24.54 2.46
N GLU A 38 2.38 24.01 3.30
CA GLU A 38 2.99 24.71 4.44
C GLU A 38 4.27 25.47 4.05
N GLN A 39 4.55 25.63 2.74
CA GLN A 39 5.77 26.26 2.23
C GLN A 39 7.06 25.56 2.73
N ALA A 40 7.00 24.26 3.03
CA ALA A 40 8.11 23.51 3.59
C ALA A 40 9.31 23.38 2.62
N PHE A 41 9.11 23.64 1.33
CA PHE A 41 10.20 23.64 0.34
C PHE A 41 11.15 24.84 0.48
N ALA A 42 10.70 25.94 1.11
CA ALA A 42 11.51 27.13 1.31
C ALA A 42 12.77 26.83 2.13
N ALA A 43 13.91 27.45 1.76
CA ALA A 43 15.21 27.15 2.34
C ALA A 43 15.27 27.35 3.87
N VAL A 44 14.55 28.36 4.36
CA VAL A 44 14.46 28.74 5.78
C VAL A 44 13.35 28.00 6.54
N SER A 45 12.57 27.15 5.88
CA SER A 45 11.44 26.49 6.54
C SER A 45 11.93 25.43 7.54
N PRO A 46 11.42 25.44 8.79
CA PRO A 46 11.76 24.43 9.78
C PRO A 46 11.28 23.02 9.38
N ALA A 47 10.31 22.93 8.45
CA ALA A 47 9.77 21.66 7.95
C ALA A 47 10.52 21.10 6.72
N ARG A 48 11.60 21.76 6.29
CA ARG A 48 12.32 21.42 5.06
C ARG A 48 12.90 20.01 5.04
N HIS A 49 13.40 19.53 6.18
CA HIS A 49 13.91 18.16 6.27
C HIS A 49 12.80 17.13 6.08
N GLY A 50 11.62 17.35 6.67
CA GLY A 50 10.45 16.49 6.48
C GLY A 50 10.00 16.48 5.02
N TRP A 51 9.93 17.67 4.40
CA TRP A 51 9.59 17.79 2.98
C TRP A 51 10.60 17.05 2.08
N ARG A 52 11.91 17.22 2.32
CA ARG A 52 12.96 16.50 1.57
C ARG A 52 12.83 14.99 1.68
N ARG A 53 12.50 14.46 2.87
CA ARG A 53 12.27 13.01 3.06
C ARG A 53 11.07 12.54 2.25
N ALA A 54 9.95 13.27 2.29
CA ALA A 54 8.76 12.93 1.49
C ALA A 54 9.03 13.03 -0.03
N ALA A 55 9.67 14.12 -0.47
CA ALA A 55 9.98 14.36 -1.89
C ALA A 55 10.98 13.36 -2.47
N ARG A 56 11.92 12.84 -1.68
CA ARG A 56 12.85 11.77 -2.11
C ARG A 56 12.25 10.38 -1.98
N GLY A 57 11.45 10.14 -0.94
CA GLY A 57 10.83 8.85 -0.68
C GLY A 57 9.86 8.43 -1.79
N GLY A 58 9.11 9.37 -2.36
CA GLY A 58 8.15 9.10 -3.45
C GLY A 58 8.79 8.44 -4.67
N PRO A 59 9.78 9.07 -5.32
CA PRO A 59 10.48 8.50 -6.47
C PRO A 59 11.18 7.18 -6.15
N ILE A 60 11.83 7.06 -4.98
CA ILE A 60 12.50 5.81 -4.58
C ILE A 60 11.48 4.67 -4.49
N ALA A 61 10.36 4.89 -3.81
CA ALA A 61 9.30 3.90 -3.69
C ALA A 61 8.69 3.56 -5.06
N ALA A 62 8.50 4.53 -5.95
CA ALA A 62 8.02 4.27 -7.30
C ALA A 62 9.02 3.46 -8.15
N ILE A 63 10.33 3.68 -8.01
CA ILE A 63 11.36 2.84 -8.66
C ILE A 63 11.30 1.40 -8.13
N VAL A 64 11.20 1.22 -6.82
CA VAL A 64 11.05 -0.12 -6.23
C VAL A 64 9.78 -0.80 -6.74
N LEU A 65 8.67 -0.06 -6.86
CA LEU A 65 7.41 -0.57 -7.43
C LEU A 65 7.59 -1.02 -8.88
N ILE A 66 8.26 -0.22 -9.74
CA ILE A 66 8.55 -0.58 -11.14
C ILE A 66 9.34 -1.90 -11.19
N LEU A 67 10.42 -1.99 -10.41
CA LEU A 67 11.27 -3.18 -10.36
C LEU A 67 10.49 -4.41 -9.90
N CYS A 68 9.72 -4.29 -8.82
CA CYS A 68 8.93 -5.41 -8.30
C CYS A 68 7.81 -5.81 -9.28
N SER A 69 7.19 -4.86 -9.98
CA SER A 69 6.13 -5.14 -10.96
C SER A 69 6.71 -5.87 -12.18
N PHE A 70 7.88 -5.44 -12.66
CA PHE A 70 8.59 -6.13 -13.74
C PHE A 70 9.02 -7.55 -13.34
N VAL A 71 9.64 -7.70 -12.16
CA VAL A 71 10.03 -9.03 -11.65
C VAL A 71 8.81 -9.92 -11.46
N SER A 72 7.68 -9.40 -10.98
CA SER A 72 6.46 -10.20 -10.83
C SER A 72 5.90 -10.68 -12.17
N LEU A 73 5.92 -9.83 -13.21
CA LEU A 73 5.57 -10.24 -14.58
C LEU A 73 6.52 -11.31 -15.13
N TRP A 74 7.81 -11.18 -14.84
CA TRP A 74 8.82 -12.17 -15.21
C TRP A 74 8.57 -13.52 -14.53
N LEU A 75 8.31 -13.51 -13.22
CA LEU A 75 8.00 -14.71 -12.44
C LEU A 75 6.66 -15.34 -12.88
N GLN A 76 5.67 -14.52 -13.24
CA GLN A 76 4.42 -15.00 -13.85
C GLN A 76 4.71 -15.72 -15.18
N SER A 77 5.62 -15.18 -15.98
CA SER A 77 6.00 -15.78 -17.26
C SER A 77 6.71 -17.13 -17.06
N ALA A 78 7.58 -17.23 -16.05
CA ALA A 78 8.20 -18.50 -15.67
C ALA A 78 7.15 -19.53 -15.23
N ALA A 79 6.22 -19.12 -14.37
CA ALA A 79 5.15 -19.99 -13.86
C ALA A 79 4.23 -20.52 -14.97
N MET A 80 3.85 -19.67 -15.92
CA MET A 80 2.92 -20.06 -17.01
C MET A 80 3.59 -20.88 -18.10
N SER A 81 4.88 -20.64 -18.39
CA SER A 81 5.63 -21.39 -19.41
C SER A 81 6.22 -22.70 -18.90
N GLY A 82 6.36 -22.85 -17.59
CA GLY A 82 7.11 -23.95 -16.97
C GLY A 82 8.63 -23.84 -17.17
N ALA A 83 9.13 -22.75 -17.75
CA ALA A 83 10.55 -22.54 -17.98
C ALA A 83 11.30 -22.17 -16.68
N PRO A 84 12.60 -22.50 -16.58
CA PRO A 84 13.44 -21.99 -15.49
C PRO A 84 13.41 -20.45 -15.45
N ILE A 85 13.45 -19.86 -14.25
CA ILE A 85 13.33 -18.40 -14.05
C ILE A 85 14.25 -17.59 -14.99
N PRO A 86 15.55 -17.90 -15.18
CA PRO A 86 16.40 -17.12 -16.07
C PRO A 86 15.99 -17.14 -17.55
N GLN A 87 15.22 -18.14 -17.98
CA GLN A 87 14.80 -18.36 -19.37
C GLN A 87 13.39 -17.85 -19.67
N ALA A 88 12.66 -17.36 -18.67
CA ALA A 88 11.28 -16.89 -18.80
C ALA A 88 11.10 -15.72 -19.79
N GLY A 89 12.19 -15.02 -20.15
CA GLY A 89 12.20 -13.95 -21.13
C GLY A 89 11.64 -14.36 -22.51
N ALA A 90 11.80 -15.64 -22.91
CA ALA A 90 11.25 -16.14 -24.17
C ALA A 90 9.72 -16.09 -24.24
N SER A 91 9.04 -16.23 -23.09
CA SER A 91 7.58 -16.20 -22.98
C SER A 91 7.04 -14.84 -22.52
N LEU A 92 7.91 -13.91 -22.10
CA LEU A 92 7.53 -12.65 -21.48
C LEU A 92 6.56 -11.84 -22.35
N TRP A 93 6.85 -11.69 -23.64
CA TRP A 93 6.00 -10.93 -24.54
C TRP A 93 4.61 -11.56 -24.71
N LEU A 94 4.58 -12.88 -24.92
CA LEU A 94 3.34 -13.63 -25.08
C LEU A 94 2.49 -13.57 -23.80
N VAL A 95 3.11 -13.71 -22.64
CA VAL A 95 2.40 -13.63 -21.35
C VAL A 95 1.90 -12.22 -21.11
N ALA A 96 2.74 -11.20 -21.30
CA ALA A 96 2.40 -9.79 -21.07
C ALA A 96 1.23 -9.29 -21.94
N THR A 97 1.09 -9.82 -23.16
CA THR A 97 0.09 -9.34 -24.15
C THR A 97 -1.07 -10.30 -24.37
N GLY A 98 -0.84 -11.60 -24.18
CA GLY A 98 -1.78 -12.66 -24.51
C GLY A 98 -2.52 -13.27 -23.31
N THR A 99 -2.21 -12.85 -22.08
CA THR A 99 -2.85 -13.38 -20.86
C THR A 99 -3.46 -12.27 -20.02
N HIS A 100 -4.60 -12.54 -19.39
CA HIS A 100 -5.28 -11.55 -18.54
C HIS A 100 -4.37 -11.06 -17.39
N ALA A 101 -3.70 -11.99 -16.70
CA ALA A 101 -2.78 -11.66 -15.61
C ALA A 101 -1.55 -10.87 -16.11
N GLY A 102 -0.99 -11.21 -17.26
CA GLY A 102 0.14 -10.47 -17.84
C GLY A 102 -0.24 -9.07 -18.32
N ILE A 103 -1.45 -8.88 -18.84
CA ILE A 103 -1.99 -7.54 -19.15
C ILE A 103 -2.14 -6.74 -17.86
N GLY A 104 -2.69 -7.33 -16.79
CA GLY A 104 -2.80 -6.69 -15.47
C GLY A 104 -1.46 -6.20 -14.94
N TRP A 105 -0.43 -7.05 -14.97
CA TRP A 105 0.95 -6.67 -14.61
C TRP A 105 1.51 -5.55 -15.49
N SER A 106 1.25 -5.60 -16.80
CA SER A 106 1.71 -4.57 -17.75
C SER A 106 1.05 -3.22 -17.48
N VAL A 107 -0.26 -3.21 -17.21
CA VAL A 107 -1.01 -2.01 -16.80
C VAL A 107 -0.45 -1.46 -15.49
N ALA A 108 -0.21 -2.32 -14.49
CA ALA A 108 0.39 -1.91 -13.22
C ALA A 108 1.79 -1.32 -13.40
N LEU A 109 2.61 -1.90 -14.29
CA LEU A 109 3.94 -1.41 -14.64
C LEU A 109 3.87 -0.01 -15.29
N VAL A 110 2.98 0.20 -16.27
CA VAL A 110 2.77 1.53 -16.87
C VAL A 110 2.32 2.55 -15.82
N GLY A 111 1.36 2.18 -14.97
CA GLY A 111 0.92 3.03 -13.85
C GLY A 111 2.08 3.40 -12.91
N SER A 112 2.99 2.47 -12.62
CA SER A 112 4.13 2.72 -11.74
C SER A 112 5.15 3.69 -12.34
N VAL A 113 5.36 3.65 -13.67
CA VAL A 113 6.18 4.63 -14.40
C VAL A 113 5.53 6.02 -14.35
N LEU A 114 4.23 6.11 -14.60
CA LEU A 114 3.50 7.39 -14.48
C LEU A 114 3.56 7.95 -13.05
N LEU A 115 3.51 7.06 -12.04
CA LEU A 115 3.62 7.45 -10.65
C LEU A 115 5.02 7.99 -10.32
N LEU A 116 6.08 7.39 -10.86
CA LEU A 116 7.45 7.90 -10.76
C LEU A 116 7.57 9.31 -11.36
N LEU A 117 7.03 9.51 -12.55
CA LEU A 117 7.04 10.83 -13.21
C LEU A 117 6.29 11.88 -12.36
N ALA A 118 5.12 11.51 -11.82
CA ALA A 118 4.37 12.38 -10.92
C ALA A 118 5.11 12.70 -9.62
N ALA A 119 5.89 11.75 -9.09
CA ALA A 119 6.65 11.89 -7.85
C ALA A 119 7.97 12.67 -7.99
N SER A 120 8.57 12.73 -9.18
CA SER A 120 9.95 13.20 -9.39
C SER A 120 10.16 14.72 -9.44
N GLY A 121 9.21 15.54 -8.97
CA GLY A 121 9.33 17.01 -9.01
C GLY A 121 9.17 17.70 -7.65
N ALA A 122 9.69 18.93 -7.54
CA ALA A 122 9.73 19.69 -6.28
C ALA A 122 8.35 20.18 -5.79
N SER A 123 7.53 20.83 -6.62
CA SER A 123 6.23 21.37 -6.21
C SER A 123 5.05 20.71 -6.94
N LEU A 124 4.05 20.25 -6.18
CA LEU A 124 2.87 19.58 -6.75
C LEU A 124 1.93 20.63 -7.37
N SER A 125 1.98 20.77 -8.70
CA SER A 125 0.96 21.48 -9.48
C SER A 125 -0.34 20.67 -9.54
N MET A 126 -1.45 21.30 -9.87
CA MET A 126 -2.75 20.61 -10.02
C MET A 126 -2.66 19.48 -11.06
N LEU A 127 -1.94 19.72 -12.17
CA LEU A 127 -1.66 18.70 -13.18
C LEU A 127 -0.93 17.49 -12.58
N ARG A 128 0.11 17.70 -11.75
CA ARG A 128 0.84 16.61 -11.10
C ARG A 128 0.01 15.82 -10.10
N ILE A 129 -0.93 16.48 -9.42
CA ILE A 129 -1.88 15.80 -8.53
C ILE A 129 -2.83 14.92 -9.35
N GLY A 130 -3.36 15.45 -10.45
CA GLY A 130 -4.19 14.69 -11.39
C GLY A 130 -3.46 13.48 -11.98
N THR A 131 -2.20 13.65 -12.42
CA THR A 131 -1.39 12.55 -12.94
C THR A 131 -1.05 11.51 -11.87
N ALA A 132 -0.74 11.93 -10.63
CA ALA A 132 -0.53 11.01 -9.52
C ALA A 132 -1.78 10.19 -9.19
N ALA A 133 -2.96 10.82 -9.17
CA ALA A 133 -4.22 10.14 -8.89
C ALA A 133 -4.57 9.14 -10.01
N LEU A 134 -4.41 9.54 -11.27
CA LEU A 134 -4.61 8.66 -12.42
C LEU A 134 -3.60 7.50 -12.42
N ALA A 135 -2.33 7.77 -12.17
CA ALA A 135 -1.29 6.75 -12.08
C ALA A 135 -1.59 5.73 -10.96
N ALA A 136 -1.99 6.20 -9.78
CA ALA A 136 -2.39 5.33 -8.67
C ALA A 136 -3.59 4.45 -9.04
N LEU A 137 -4.59 5.01 -9.74
CA LEU A 137 -5.73 4.25 -10.25
C LEU A 137 -5.29 3.17 -11.23
N ILE A 138 -4.42 3.50 -12.19
CA ILE A 138 -3.89 2.55 -13.17
C ILE A 138 -3.11 1.41 -12.47
N VAL A 139 -2.26 1.73 -11.48
CA VAL A 139 -1.57 0.70 -10.69
C VAL A 139 -2.57 -0.22 -9.99
N ALA A 140 -3.55 0.35 -9.29
CA ALA A 140 -4.52 -0.42 -8.53
C ALA A 140 -5.41 -1.29 -9.43
N ALA A 141 -5.85 -0.77 -10.59
CA ALA A 141 -6.65 -1.52 -11.56
C ALA A 141 -5.84 -2.64 -12.23
N GLY A 142 -4.59 -2.38 -12.60
CA GLY A 142 -3.71 -3.43 -13.10
C GLY A 142 -3.50 -4.54 -12.07
N LYS A 143 -3.33 -4.19 -10.80
CA LYS A 143 -3.17 -5.17 -9.72
C LYS A 143 -4.45 -5.94 -9.39
N SER A 144 -5.63 -5.33 -9.49
CA SER A 144 -6.90 -6.05 -9.27
C SER A 144 -7.16 -7.12 -10.32
N ALA A 145 -6.62 -6.96 -11.53
CA ALA A 145 -6.76 -7.89 -12.65
C ALA A 145 -5.92 -9.18 -12.53
N ILE A 146 -5.13 -9.34 -11.46
CA ILE A 146 -4.13 -10.43 -11.33
C ILE A 146 -4.56 -11.50 -10.32
N GLY A 147 -5.39 -11.17 -9.34
CA GLY A 147 -5.82 -12.09 -8.27
C GLY A 147 -7.26 -12.57 -8.43
N HIS A 148 -7.77 -13.26 -7.40
CA HIS A 148 -9.12 -13.86 -7.35
C HIS A 148 -10.30 -12.92 -7.66
N ALA A 149 -10.09 -11.61 -7.58
CA ALA A 149 -11.09 -10.64 -8.00
C ALA A 149 -11.33 -10.68 -9.52
N ALA A 150 -10.28 -10.96 -10.31
CA ALA A 150 -10.31 -11.07 -11.76
C ALA A 150 -11.12 -12.27 -12.26
N ASP A 151 -11.30 -13.31 -11.43
CA ASP A 151 -12.09 -14.50 -11.77
C ASP A 151 -13.57 -14.17 -12.02
N ALA A 152 -14.05 -13.03 -11.51
CA ALA A 152 -15.40 -12.53 -11.79
C ALA A 152 -15.52 -11.79 -13.14
N GLY A 153 -14.42 -11.70 -13.91
CA GLY A 153 -14.34 -11.03 -15.20
C GLY A 153 -13.85 -9.58 -15.11
N ALA A 154 -13.33 -9.09 -16.24
CA ALA A 154 -12.86 -7.72 -16.40
C ALA A 154 -14.00 -6.71 -16.20
N PHE A 155 -13.71 -5.61 -15.51
CA PHE A 155 -14.66 -4.55 -15.15
C PHE A 155 -15.83 -5.01 -14.26
N SER A 156 -15.73 -6.18 -13.65
CA SER A 156 -16.73 -6.66 -12.71
C SER A 156 -16.78 -5.80 -11.44
N LEU A 157 -17.91 -5.84 -10.72
CA LEU A 157 -18.03 -5.19 -9.41
C LEU A 157 -16.91 -5.62 -8.46
N ALA A 158 -16.49 -6.88 -8.56
CA ALA A 158 -15.40 -7.45 -7.79
C ALA A 158 -14.07 -6.75 -8.01
N GLU A 159 -13.72 -6.57 -9.27
CA GLU A 159 -12.48 -5.93 -9.67
C GLU A 159 -12.50 -4.45 -9.30
N GLY A 160 -13.64 -3.78 -9.46
CA GLY A 160 -13.83 -2.41 -9.01
C GLY A 160 -13.68 -2.26 -7.49
N VAL A 161 -14.28 -3.15 -6.69
CA VAL A 161 -14.14 -3.17 -5.23
C VAL A 161 -12.70 -3.48 -4.83
N GLN A 162 -12.02 -4.41 -5.51
CA GLN A 162 -10.62 -4.72 -5.25
C GLN A 162 -9.70 -3.54 -5.62
N THR A 163 -9.95 -2.85 -6.74
CA THR A 163 -9.23 -1.63 -7.12
C THR A 163 -9.37 -0.58 -6.02
N LEU A 164 -10.60 -0.34 -5.55
CA LEU A 164 -10.85 0.61 -4.46
C LEU A 164 -10.19 0.16 -3.16
N HIS A 165 -10.19 -1.13 -2.84
CA HIS A 165 -9.50 -1.68 -1.67
C HIS A 165 -7.98 -1.43 -1.74
N LEU A 166 -7.35 -1.66 -2.89
CA LEU A 166 -5.92 -1.43 -3.10
C LEU A 166 -5.58 0.07 -2.99
N LEU A 167 -6.39 0.95 -3.54
CA LEU A 167 -6.21 2.41 -3.37
C LEU A 167 -6.35 2.84 -1.91
N ALA A 168 -7.38 2.35 -1.22
CA ALA A 168 -7.67 2.71 0.16
C ALA A 168 -6.58 2.18 1.12
N THR A 169 -6.13 0.93 0.94
CA THR A 169 -5.04 0.35 1.72
C THR A 169 -3.71 1.05 1.43
N ALA A 170 -3.41 1.36 0.17
CA ALA A 170 -2.21 2.13 -0.20
C ALA A 170 -2.24 3.54 0.40
N ALA A 171 -3.39 4.22 0.42
CA ALA A 171 -3.52 5.54 1.04
C ALA A 171 -3.34 5.47 2.56
N TRP A 172 -4.07 4.57 3.24
CA TRP A 172 -3.97 4.42 4.70
C TRP A 172 -2.57 3.96 5.13
N GLY A 173 -2.15 2.78 4.67
CA GLY A 173 -0.87 2.20 5.02
C GLY A 173 0.29 3.08 4.56
N GLY A 174 0.16 3.71 3.39
CA GLY A 174 1.16 4.62 2.84
C GLY A 174 1.39 5.86 3.70
N ILE A 175 0.31 6.54 4.12
CA ILE A 175 0.43 7.70 5.01
C ILE A 175 1.10 7.30 6.33
N VAL A 176 0.74 6.15 6.89
CA VAL A 176 1.31 5.64 8.15
C VAL A 176 2.80 5.34 8.00
N ILE A 177 3.16 4.52 6.99
CA ILE A 177 4.54 4.10 6.76
C ILE A 177 5.43 5.30 6.40
N ALA A 178 5.04 6.09 5.40
CA ALA A 178 5.79 7.28 5.01
C ALA A 178 5.85 8.30 6.16
N GLY A 179 4.79 8.40 6.96
CA GLY A 179 4.72 9.21 8.18
C GLY A 179 5.77 8.80 9.20
N ALA A 180 5.94 7.52 9.48
CA ALA A 180 6.95 7.00 10.40
C ALA A 180 8.39 7.41 10.03
N PHE A 181 8.67 7.63 8.73
CA PHE A 181 9.96 8.12 8.24
C PHE A 181 10.06 9.66 8.18
N VAL A 182 8.97 10.35 7.85
CA VAL A 182 8.94 11.80 7.63
C VAL A 182 8.77 12.59 8.92
N LEU A 183 7.85 12.18 9.80
CA LEU A 183 7.50 12.93 11.02
C LEU A 183 8.67 13.13 12.00
N PRO A 184 9.63 12.19 12.18
CA PRO A 184 10.81 12.44 13.01
C PRO A 184 11.64 13.64 12.56
N ALA A 185 11.58 14.02 11.29
CA ALA A 185 12.28 15.20 10.77
C ALA A 185 11.56 16.53 11.07
N LEU A 186 10.35 16.46 11.63
CA LEU A 186 9.56 17.61 12.11
C LEU A 186 9.58 17.73 13.64
N ASP A 187 10.33 16.87 14.32
CA ASP A 187 10.40 16.84 15.77
C ASP A 187 11.39 17.86 16.33
N THR A 188 11.09 19.12 16.07
CA THR A 188 11.80 20.27 16.63
C THR A 188 10.77 21.23 17.23
N SER A 189 11.21 22.08 18.16
CA SER A 189 10.34 23.11 18.75
C SER A 189 9.78 24.05 17.68
N VAL A 190 10.60 24.44 16.70
CA VAL A 190 10.22 25.38 15.63
C VAL A 190 9.30 24.73 14.58
N ALA A 191 9.46 23.43 14.29
CA ALA A 191 8.59 22.71 13.36
C ALA A 191 7.31 22.15 14.01
N ARG A 192 7.14 22.32 15.33
CA ARG A 192 6.09 21.66 16.12
C ARG A 192 4.67 21.93 15.62
N ALA A 193 4.39 23.17 15.25
CA ALA A 193 3.08 23.54 14.70
C ALA A 193 2.81 22.86 13.34
N VAL A 194 3.84 22.68 12.51
CA VAL A 194 3.73 21.95 11.24
C VAL A 194 3.51 20.46 11.50
N LEU A 195 4.27 19.86 12.43
CA LEU A 195 4.06 18.47 12.86
C LEU A 195 2.60 18.21 13.26
N ILE A 196 2.04 19.04 14.14
CA ILE A 196 0.66 18.92 14.61
C ILE A 196 -0.34 19.00 13.45
N ARG A 197 -0.21 19.99 12.56
CA ARG A 197 -1.10 20.14 11.40
C ARG A 197 -0.99 18.98 10.42
N THR A 198 0.23 18.49 10.16
CA THR A 198 0.46 17.34 9.29
C THR A 198 -0.15 16.08 9.88
N VAL A 199 0.07 15.78 11.16
CA VAL A 199 -0.54 14.61 11.83
C VAL A 199 -2.06 14.70 11.87
N ALA A 200 -2.64 15.89 12.08
CA ALA A 200 -4.08 16.08 12.02
C ALA A 200 -4.66 15.78 10.61
N ARG A 201 -3.99 16.24 9.54
CA ARG A 201 -4.36 15.92 8.15
C ARG A 201 -4.22 14.43 7.85
N MET A 202 -3.12 13.82 8.28
CA MET A 202 -2.90 12.37 8.18
C MET A 202 -4.03 11.61 8.85
N SER A 203 -4.39 11.97 10.08
CA SER A 203 -5.45 11.30 10.83
C SER A 203 -6.81 11.41 10.14
N LYS A 204 -7.17 12.58 9.59
CA LYS A 204 -8.42 12.74 8.82
C LYS A 204 -8.43 11.87 7.55
N ALA A 205 -7.34 11.89 6.78
CA ALA A 205 -7.23 11.09 5.55
C ALA A 205 -7.24 9.59 5.86
N ALA A 206 -6.51 9.16 6.89
CA ALA A 206 -6.48 7.78 7.36
C ALA A 206 -7.87 7.30 7.80
N SER A 207 -8.66 8.10 8.52
CA SER A 207 -10.02 7.70 8.91
C SER A 207 -10.93 7.41 7.71
N ILE A 208 -10.85 8.23 6.65
CA ILE A 208 -11.62 8.02 5.41
C ILE A 208 -11.14 6.75 4.70
N ALA A 209 -9.82 6.60 4.57
CA ALA A 209 -9.23 5.42 3.93
C ALA A 209 -9.56 4.13 4.69
N VAL A 210 -9.49 4.13 6.03
CA VAL A 210 -9.88 3.00 6.89
C VAL A 210 -11.34 2.60 6.66
N ALA A 211 -12.26 3.56 6.59
CA ALA A 211 -13.67 3.23 6.33
C ALA A 211 -13.84 2.50 4.99
N LEU A 212 -13.16 2.98 3.94
CA LEU A 212 -13.16 2.30 2.63
C LEU A 212 -12.50 0.92 2.70
N VAL A 213 -11.37 0.78 3.39
CA VAL A 213 -10.68 -0.52 3.58
C VAL A 213 -11.58 -1.53 4.27
N VAL A 214 -12.30 -1.13 5.33
CA VAL A 214 -13.22 -2.01 6.05
C VAL A 214 -14.37 -2.44 5.15
N LEU A 215 -15.06 -1.50 4.49
CA LEU A 215 -16.21 -1.82 3.63
C LEU A 215 -15.82 -2.75 2.47
N THR A 216 -14.75 -2.40 1.75
CA THR A 216 -14.26 -3.21 0.63
C THR A 216 -13.64 -4.53 1.09
N GLY A 217 -12.96 -4.53 2.24
CA GLY A 217 -12.36 -5.73 2.84
C GLY A 217 -13.40 -6.74 3.31
N VAL A 218 -14.51 -6.30 3.89
CA VAL A 218 -15.65 -7.15 4.24
C VAL A 218 -16.24 -7.80 2.98
N PHE A 219 -16.44 -7.04 1.91
CA PHE A 219 -16.93 -7.58 0.64
C PHE A 219 -15.98 -8.66 0.06
N ASN A 220 -14.68 -8.35 -0.01
CA ASN A 220 -13.68 -9.28 -0.52
C ASN A 220 -13.54 -10.53 0.37
N GLY A 221 -13.58 -10.36 1.69
CA GLY A 221 -13.55 -11.45 2.65
C GLY A 221 -14.78 -12.36 2.54
N TRP A 222 -15.97 -11.78 2.43
CA TRP A 222 -17.23 -12.52 2.22
C TRP A 222 -17.16 -13.39 0.97
N ARG A 223 -16.69 -12.81 -0.14
CA ARG A 223 -16.45 -13.54 -1.38
C ARG A 223 -15.43 -14.66 -1.24
N GLY A 224 -14.30 -14.40 -0.57
CA GLY A 224 -13.23 -15.38 -0.41
C GLY A 224 -13.60 -16.57 0.47
N VAL A 225 -14.57 -16.40 1.38
CA VAL A 225 -15.09 -17.49 2.24
C VAL A 225 -16.14 -18.35 1.51
N GLY A 226 -16.80 -17.82 0.47
CA GLY A 226 -17.74 -18.61 -0.35
C GLY A 226 -19.00 -19.09 0.38
N GLY A 227 -19.41 -18.41 1.46
CA GLY A 227 -20.63 -18.73 2.20
C GLY A 227 -20.48 -19.72 3.37
N SER A 228 -19.29 -20.30 3.60
CA SER A 228 -19.04 -21.21 4.72
C SER A 228 -17.93 -20.72 5.64
N LEU A 229 -18.27 -20.31 6.86
CA LEU A 229 -17.28 -19.88 7.86
C LEU A 229 -16.32 -21.00 8.28
N ALA A 230 -16.65 -22.27 8.02
CA ALA A 230 -15.73 -23.38 8.24
C ALA A 230 -14.45 -23.23 7.41
N ALA A 231 -14.51 -22.58 6.24
CA ALA A 231 -13.33 -22.30 5.43
C ALA A 231 -12.31 -21.40 6.15
N LEU A 232 -12.71 -20.62 7.16
CA LEU A 232 -11.80 -19.77 7.94
C LEU A 232 -10.86 -20.58 8.83
N THR A 233 -11.33 -21.68 9.40
CA THR A 233 -10.55 -22.54 10.31
C THR A 233 -10.01 -23.78 9.62
N ALA A 234 -10.62 -24.22 8.51
CA ALA A 234 -10.20 -25.41 7.79
C ALA A 234 -9.12 -25.14 6.71
N SER A 235 -8.93 -23.88 6.28
CA SER A 235 -8.05 -23.54 5.16
C SER A 235 -6.84 -22.71 5.57
N VAL A 236 -5.72 -22.87 4.85
CA VAL A 236 -4.54 -22.01 5.04
C VAL A 236 -4.90 -20.54 4.76
N TRP A 237 -5.69 -20.28 3.72
CA TRP A 237 -6.19 -18.95 3.38
C TRP A 237 -6.95 -18.31 4.55
N GLY A 238 -7.81 -19.07 5.21
CA GLY A 238 -8.58 -18.63 6.38
C GLY A 238 -7.69 -18.24 7.56
N HIS A 239 -6.68 -19.05 7.87
CA HIS A 239 -5.70 -18.72 8.93
C HIS A 239 -4.92 -17.44 8.61
N VAL A 240 -4.45 -17.27 7.37
CA VAL A 240 -3.75 -16.05 6.95
C VAL A 240 -4.69 -14.83 7.03
N LEU A 241 -5.96 -14.99 6.68
CA LEU A 241 -6.96 -13.93 6.83
C LEU A 241 -7.16 -13.54 8.29
N ILE A 242 -7.24 -14.50 9.21
CA ILE A 242 -7.34 -14.23 10.65
C ILE A 242 -6.11 -13.45 11.14
N VAL A 243 -4.90 -13.85 10.74
CA VAL A 243 -3.66 -13.12 11.08
C VAL A 243 -3.71 -11.70 10.53
N LYS A 244 -4.13 -11.52 9.27
CA LYS A 244 -4.29 -10.19 8.67
C LYS A 244 -5.29 -9.33 9.45
N LEU A 245 -6.43 -9.89 9.86
CA LEU A 245 -7.44 -9.17 10.65
C LEU A 245 -6.92 -8.80 12.04
N ALA A 246 -6.16 -9.66 12.70
CA ALA A 246 -5.53 -9.36 13.98
C ALA A 246 -4.51 -8.20 13.86
N LEU A 247 -3.69 -8.21 12.81
CA LEU A 247 -2.74 -7.11 12.52
C LEU A 247 -3.47 -5.80 12.21
N VAL A 248 -4.55 -5.85 11.43
CA VAL A 248 -5.41 -4.68 11.15
C VAL A 248 -6.03 -4.15 12.44
N ALA A 249 -6.57 -5.02 13.29
CA ALA A 249 -7.17 -4.63 14.57
C ALA A 249 -6.14 -3.97 15.50
N ALA A 250 -4.94 -4.54 15.60
CA ALA A 250 -3.84 -3.94 16.36
C ALA A 250 -3.46 -2.56 15.81
N ALA A 251 -3.30 -2.42 14.49
CA ALA A 251 -2.99 -1.14 13.87
C ALA A 251 -4.11 -0.09 14.08
N LEU A 252 -5.38 -0.51 14.05
CA LEU A 252 -6.52 0.36 14.38
C LEU A 252 -6.50 0.81 15.85
N ALA A 253 -6.14 -0.08 16.78
CA ALA A 253 -6.01 0.26 18.19
C ALA A 253 -4.91 1.31 18.41
N PHE A 254 -3.75 1.15 17.78
CA PHE A 254 -2.68 2.16 17.83
C PHE A 254 -3.09 3.46 17.14
N GLY A 255 -3.75 3.40 15.97
CA GLY A 255 -4.28 4.57 15.28
C GLY A 255 -5.32 5.34 16.11
N ALA A 256 -6.16 4.62 16.86
CA ALA A 256 -7.10 5.17 17.82
C ALA A 256 -6.39 5.86 18.99
N LEU A 257 -5.37 5.21 19.59
CA LEU A 257 -4.54 5.82 20.62
C LEU A 257 -3.88 7.11 20.11
N ASN A 258 -3.37 7.10 18.88
CA ASN A 258 -2.74 8.26 18.27
C ASN A 258 -3.75 9.40 18.04
N ARG A 259 -4.94 9.08 17.52
CA ARG A 259 -6.00 10.05 17.20
C ARG A 259 -6.67 10.65 18.42
N TRP A 260 -7.00 9.83 19.43
CA TRP A 260 -7.83 10.25 20.57
C TRP A 260 -7.04 10.55 21.83
N SER A 261 -5.78 10.12 21.94
CA SER A 261 -4.94 10.39 23.12
C SER A 261 -3.68 11.18 22.77
N ALA A 262 -2.79 10.64 21.93
CA ALA A 262 -1.48 11.23 21.70
C ALA A 262 -1.54 12.58 20.97
N LEU A 263 -2.31 12.68 19.88
CA LEU A 263 -2.46 13.92 19.11
C LEU A 263 -3.15 15.03 19.93
N PRO A 264 -4.28 14.81 20.63
CA PRO A 264 -4.88 15.85 21.48
C PRO A 264 -4.00 16.31 22.63
N ARG A 265 -3.18 15.42 23.20
CA ARG A 265 -2.17 15.80 24.20
C ARG A 265 -1.09 16.70 23.59
N LEU A 266 -0.55 16.30 22.43
CA LEU A 266 0.43 17.09 21.69
C LEU A 266 -0.11 18.47 21.30
N GLN A 267 -1.38 18.56 20.91
CA GLN A 267 -2.03 19.83 20.57
C GLN A 267 -2.14 20.78 21.78
N ARG A 268 -2.34 20.24 22.99
CA ARG A 268 -2.46 21.05 24.21
C ARG A 268 -1.11 21.46 24.77
N SER A 269 -0.15 20.55 24.81
CA SER A 269 1.14 20.77 25.48
C SER A 269 2.21 21.33 24.57
N ALA A 270 2.12 21.04 23.26
CA ALA A 270 3.21 21.19 22.30
C ALA A 270 4.55 20.59 22.79
N SER A 271 4.53 19.62 23.71
CA SER A 271 5.70 19.11 24.43
C SER A 271 6.48 18.07 23.63
N THR A 272 7.81 18.02 23.76
CA THR A 272 8.65 17.03 23.06
C THR A 272 8.28 15.60 23.40
N MET A 273 7.90 15.34 24.66
CA MET A 273 7.45 14.02 25.10
C MET A 273 6.19 13.55 24.36
N ASP A 274 5.20 14.41 24.17
CA ASP A 274 3.99 14.04 23.44
C ASP A 274 4.25 13.88 21.94
N ALA A 275 5.21 14.63 21.37
CA ALA A 275 5.64 14.45 19.98
C ALA A 275 6.31 13.09 19.76
N HIS A 276 7.22 12.69 20.66
CA HIS A 276 7.83 11.36 20.66
C HIS A 276 6.76 10.27 20.74
N THR A 277 5.73 10.46 21.57
CA THR A 277 4.64 9.50 21.71
C THR A 277 3.91 9.30 20.38
N VAL A 278 3.50 10.39 19.71
CA VAL A 278 2.85 10.34 18.39
C VAL A 278 3.72 9.63 17.35
N ILE A 279 5.02 9.95 17.33
CA ILE A 279 5.97 9.37 16.36
C ILE A 279 6.22 7.89 16.63
N ASN A 280 6.39 7.48 17.88
CA ASN A 280 6.65 6.09 18.24
C ASN A 280 5.42 5.21 18.01
N VAL A 281 4.22 5.68 18.33
CA VAL A 281 2.97 4.97 18.00
C VAL A 281 2.83 4.82 16.49
N MET A 282 3.11 5.87 15.71
CA MET A 282 3.13 5.81 14.24
C MET A 282 4.14 4.77 13.70
N ARG A 283 5.31 4.61 14.31
CA ARG A 283 6.30 3.60 13.92
C ARG A 283 5.80 2.19 14.18
N ILE A 284 5.14 1.95 15.31
CA ILE A 284 4.53 0.66 15.62
C ILE A 284 3.41 0.36 14.61
N GLU A 285 2.53 1.34 14.33
CA GLU A 285 1.50 1.21 13.29
C GLU A 285 2.10 0.87 11.93
N ALA A 286 3.22 1.48 11.54
CA ALA A 286 3.91 1.22 10.28
C ALA A 286 4.44 -0.23 10.18
N VAL A 287 4.98 -0.78 11.26
CA VAL A 287 5.41 -2.19 11.32
C VAL A 287 4.20 -3.12 11.16
N MET A 288 3.10 -2.83 11.85
CA MET A 288 1.86 -3.60 11.71
C MET A 288 1.33 -3.53 10.28
N MET A 289 1.32 -2.35 9.66
CA MET A 289 0.91 -2.17 8.26
C MET A 289 1.79 -2.94 7.28
N ALA A 290 3.11 -2.97 7.48
CA ALA A 290 4.00 -3.80 6.67
C ALA A 290 3.61 -5.29 6.79
N GLY A 291 3.33 -5.77 8.00
CA GLY A 291 2.80 -7.13 8.22
C GLY A 291 1.47 -7.39 7.51
N VAL A 292 0.54 -6.41 7.51
CA VAL A 292 -0.74 -6.50 6.79
C VAL A 292 -0.52 -6.66 5.28
N PHE A 293 0.43 -5.92 4.69
CA PHE A 293 0.75 -6.05 3.26
C PHE A 293 1.38 -7.41 2.94
N VAL A 294 2.26 -7.93 3.79
CA VAL A 294 2.82 -9.29 3.64
C VAL A 294 1.71 -10.33 3.70
N ALA A 295 0.83 -10.27 4.69
CA ALA A 295 -0.31 -11.18 4.80
C ALA A 295 -1.28 -11.06 3.62
N ALA A 296 -1.49 -9.85 3.08
CA ALA A 296 -2.30 -9.63 1.90
C ALA A 296 -1.69 -10.28 0.64
N ALA A 297 -0.37 -10.20 0.47
CA ALA A 297 0.33 -10.84 -0.64
C ALA A 297 0.24 -12.37 -0.57
N VAL A 298 0.40 -12.94 0.64
CA VAL A 298 0.21 -14.39 0.89
C VAL A 298 -1.23 -14.80 0.55
N LEU A 299 -2.23 -14.03 0.99
CA LEU A 299 -3.64 -14.31 0.65
C LEU A 299 -3.87 -14.34 -0.86
N SER A 300 -3.32 -13.35 -1.58
CA SER A 300 -3.49 -13.24 -3.03
C SER A 300 -2.87 -14.42 -3.80
N HIS A 301 -1.83 -15.06 -3.25
CA HIS A 301 -1.16 -16.21 -3.87
C HIS A 301 -1.58 -17.55 -3.26
N SER A 302 -2.59 -17.56 -2.37
CA SER A 302 -3.14 -18.76 -1.77
C SER A 302 -4.51 -19.09 -2.35
N VAL A 303 -4.87 -20.37 -2.36
CA VAL A 303 -6.17 -20.85 -2.85
C VAL A 303 -7.28 -20.31 -1.93
N PRO A 304 -8.33 -19.64 -2.45
CA PRO A 304 -9.41 -19.09 -1.63
C PRO A 304 -10.14 -20.17 -0.84
N GLY A 305 -10.65 -19.80 0.34
CA GLY A 305 -11.47 -20.71 1.15
C GLY A 305 -12.72 -21.20 0.40
N SER A 306 -13.29 -20.38 -0.48
CA SER A 306 -14.44 -20.73 -1.32
C SER A 306 -14.18 -21.92 -2.25
N ALA A 307 -12.93 -22.20 -2.62
CA ALA A 307 -12.58 -23.33 -3.47
C ALA A 307 -12.63 -24.69 -2.73
N LEU A 308 -12.72 -24.69 -1.39
CA LEU A 308 -12.88 -25.90 -0.59
C LEU A 308 -14.36 -26.28 -0.37
N ALA A 309 -15.29 -25.44 -0.81
CA ALA A 309 -16.72 -25.66 -0.67
C ALA A 309 -17.38 -26.35 -1.88
N GLY A 310 -16.59 -26.62 -2.94
CA GLY A 310 -16.98 -27.41 -4.12
C GLY A 310 -16.28 -28.75 -4.13
#